data_AF-A0A2D7C0U1-F1
#
_entry.id   AF-A0A2D7C0U1-F1
#
_cell.length_a   1.000
_cell.length_b   1.000
_cell.length_c   1.000
_cell.angle_alpha   90.00
_cell.angle_beta   90.00
_cell.angle_gamma   90.00
#
_symmetry.space_group_name_H-M   'P 1'
#
loop_
_entity.id
_entity.type
_entity.pdbx_description
1 polymer ?
#
loop_
_entity_poly.entity_id
_entity_poly.type
_entity_poly.pdbx_seq_one_letter_code
_entity_poly.pdbx_strand_id
1 'polypeptide(L)' 'MPRRKKIYEGKAKVIFQGPEPGTIIQYFKDDATAFNNKKKGSIIG' A
#
# COMPACT_ATOMS: atom_id res chain seq x y z
N MET A 1 -17.36 -3.20 -5.59
CA MET A 1 -16.70 -1.93 -5.19
C MET A 1 -15.91 -1.40 -6.37
N PRO A 2 -16.10 -0.14 -6.80
CA PRO A 2 -15.33 0.42 -7.90
C PRO A 2 -13.84 0.32 -7.56
N ARG A 3 -13.07 -0.39 -8.38
CA ARG A 3 -11.61 -0.51 -8.21
C ARG A 3 -10.99 0.86 -8.48
N ARG A 4 -10.69 1.62 -7.42
CA ARG A 4 -9.94 2.87 -7.51
C ARG A 4 -8.60 2.61 -8.22
N LYS A 5 -8.17 3.54 -9.08
CA LYS A 5 -6.95 3.38 -9.87
C LYS A 5 -5.73 3.31 -8.93
N LYS A 6 -5.04 2.17 -8.94
CA LYS A 6 -3.75 1.99 -8.23
C LYS A 6 -2.70 2.81 -8.98
N ILE A 7 -2.02 3.69 -8.25
CA ILE A 7 -0.96 4.55 -8.81
C ILE A 7 0.40 3.94 -8.52
N TYR A 8 0.58 3.37 -7.32
CA TYR A 8 1.85 2.79 -6.90
C TYR A 8 1.64 1.71 -5.84
N GLU A 9 2.57 0.76 -5.81
CA GLU A 9 2.64 -0.28 -4.78
C GLU A 9 4.06 -0.39 -4.23
N GLY A 10 4.19 -0.15 -2.93
CA GLY A 10 5.42 -0.33 -2.19
C GLY A 10 5.37 -1.56 -1.27
N LYS A 11 6.41 -1.68 -0.43
CA LYS A 11 6.60 -2.82 0.49
C LYS A 11 5.44 -2.98 1.49
N ALA A 12 5.07 -1.90 2.17
CA ALA A 12 4.03 -1.90 3.21
C ALA A 12 2.80 -1.05 2.86
N LYS A 13 2.77 -0.44 1.65
CA LYS A 13 1.73 0.53 1.30
C LYS A 13 1.30 0.40 -0.15
N VAL A 14 0.03 0.69 -0.41
CA VAL A 14 -0.53 0.88 -1.74
C VAL A 14 -1.09 2.29 -1.85
N ILE A 15 -0.77 2.98 -2.94
CA ILE A 15 -1.31 4.30 -3.24
C ILE A 15 -2.36 4.19 -4.32
N PHE A 16 -3.53 4.76 -4.06
CA PHE A 16 -4.63 4.89 -5.01
C PHE A 16 -4.90 6.37 -5.29
N GLN A 17 -5.47 6.64 -6.46
CA GLN A 17 -6.03 7.95 -6.76
C GLN A 17 -7.14 8.29 -5.76
N GLY A 18 -7.06 9.48 -5.18
CA GLY A 18 -8.08 10.01 -4.28
C GLY A 18 -9.36 10.44 -5.03
N PRO A 19 -10.46 10.66 -4.31
CA PRO A 19 -11.74 11.06 -4.90
C PRO A 19 -11.71 12.50 -5.44
N GLU A 20 -10.85 13.36 -4.89
CA GLU A 20 -10.70 14.75 -5.28
C GLU A 20 -9.37 14.97 -6.03
N PRO A 21 -9.31 15.91 -6.99
CA PRO A 21 -8.07 16.26 -7.68
C PRO A 21 -6.96 16.63 -6.68
N GLY A 22 -5.76 16.09 -6.89
CA GLY A 22 -4.61 16.33 -6.01
C GLY A 22 -4.58 15.50 -4.73
N THR A 23 -5.62 14.68 -4.46
CA THR A 23 -5.63 13.80 -3.29
C THR A 23 -5.24 12.36 -3.63
N ILE A 24 -4.72 11.64 -2.61
CA ILE A 24 -4.39 10.23 -2.71
C ILE A 24 -4.93 9.46 -1.51
N ILE A 25 -5.17 8.17 -1.70
CA ILE A 25 -5.49 7.25 -0.61
C ILE A 25 -4.30 6.33 -0.40
N GLN A 26 -3.83 6.28 0.85
CA GLN A 26 -2.76 5.40 1.27
C GLN A 26 -3.34 4.22 2.05
N TYR A 27 -3.27 3.04 1.46
CA TYR A 27 -3.62 1.79 2.12
C TYR A 27 -2.37 1.18 2.76
N PHE A 28 -2.43 0.86 4.04
CA PHE A 28 -1.37 0.16 4.76
C PHE A 28 -1.62 -1.34 4.68
N LYS A 29 -0.60 -2.09 4.29
CA LYS A 29 -0.61 -3.54 4.27
C LYS A 29 -0.14 -4.06 5.61
N ASP A 30 -0.55 -5.27 5.93
CA ASP A 30 0.02 -6.06 7.02
C ASP A 30 1.39 -6.66 6.66
N ASP A 31 1.88 -6.42 5.43
CA ASP A 31 3.18 -6.87 4.95
C ASP A 31 4.32 -6.12 5.67
N ALA A 32 5.14 -6.88 6.40
CA ALA A 32 6.37 -6.42 7.00
C ALA A 32 7.58 -6.97 6.25
N THR A 33 8.58 -6.10 6.04
CA THR A 33 9.85 -6.49 5.41
C THR A 33 11.04 -6.00 6.23
N ALA A 34 12.08 -6.82 6.36
CA ALA A 34 13.34 -6.46 7.01
C ALA A 34 14.55 -6.85 6.14
N PHE A 35 15.73 -6.31 6.48
CA PHE A 35 17.00 -6.60 5.81
C PHE A 35 16.96 -6.40 4.30
N ASN A 36 16.51 -5.23 3.83
CA ASN A 36 16.36 -4.93 2.40
C ASN A 36 15.56 -6.00 1.64
N ASN A 37 14.39 -6.37 2.16
CA ASN A 37 13.48 -7.33 1.56
C ASN A 37 13.91 -8.80 1.65
N LYS A 38 15.01 -9.12 2.36
CA LYS A 38 15.47 -10.50 2.57
C LYS A 38 14.59 -11.28 3.56
N LYS A 39 13.93 -10.59 4.48
CA LYS A 39 12.92 -11.18 5.39
C LYS A 39 11.57 -10.52 5.12
N LYS A 40 10.54 -11.34 4.91
CA LYS A 40 9.16 -10.92 4.65
C LYS A 40 8.21 -11.73 5.51
N GLY A 41 7.12 -11.12 5.94
CA GLY A 41 6.03 -11.77 6.66
C GLY A 41 4.80 -10.87 6.69
N SER A 42 3.66 -11.42 7.06
CA SER A 42 2.46 -10.64 7.35
C SER A 42 2.29 -10.57 8.87
N ILE A 43 2.09 -9.37 9.39
CA ILE A 43 1.83 -9.10 10.80
C ILE A 43 0.40 -8.56 10.88
N ILE A 44 -0.51 -9.39 11.36
CA ILE A 44 -1.93 -9.04 11.51
C ILE A 44 -2.05 -8.11 12.73
N GLY A 45 -2.69 -6.96 12.53
CA GLY A 45 -3.00 -5.97 13.57
C GLY A 45 -4.44 -6.05 14.05
#